data_AF-A0A822GK85-F1
#
_entry.id   AF-A0A822GK85-F1
#
_cell.length_a   1.000
_cell.length_b   1.000
_cell.length_c   1.000
_cell.angle_alpha   90.00
_cell.angle_beta   90.00
_cell.angle_gamma   90.00
#
_symmetry.space_group_name_H-M   'P 1'
#
loop_
_entity.id
_entity.type
_entity.pdbx_description
1 polymer ?
#
loop_
_entity_poly.entity_id
_entity_poly.type
_entity_poly.pdbx_seq_one_letter_code
_entity_poly.pdbx_strand_id
1 'polypeptide(L)'
;MTSVTYNEETAKQAERLFNSMQADFGGTELLAPLQYLKNNPPANDRSRQIFILTDGEVSNTNEVIELCHSMSSTTRIFTFGLGHSPSRSLVKGLARATNGHFVFIPPGEKVDTYVGSQLRRALKPSIVNARLEWHGLSSSIAQSPDMIPPLYANDRVLIYNMFDSDEFDQRTVQVNFRVRCKTISSTTFVLHDIHHKGDTIRRLAAKAMIQQLQHMRQNDVTM
;
A
#
# COMPACT_ATOMS: atom_id res chain seq x y z
N MET A 1 -8.15 14.35 -15.04
CA MET A 1 -6.83 14.94 -15.33
C MET A 1 -5.78 13.86 -15.18
N THR A 2 -5.00 13.58 -16.21
CA THR A 2 -3.92 12.59 -16.17
C THR A 2 -2.65 13.18 -15.54
N SER A 3 -1.77 12.32 -15.05
CA SER A 3 -0.47 12.77 -14.51
C SER A 3 0.37 13.42 -15.61
N VAL A 4 1.01 14.53 -15.30
CA VAL A 4 1.93 15.26 -16.19
C VAL A 4 3.33 15.32 -15.58
N THR A 5 4.35 15.44 -16.44
CA THR A 5 5.74 15.62 -16.00
C THR A 5 5.90 16.97 -15.30
N TYR A 6 6.67 16.99 -14.23
CA TYR A 6 7.03 18.22 -13.54
C TYR A 6 7.96 19.08 -14.42
N ASN A 7 7.54 20.31 -14.70
CA ASN A 7 8.35 21.37 -15.27
C ASN A 7 7.80 22.73 -14.79
N GLU A 8 8.45 23.84 -15.18
CA GLU A 8 8.03 25.17 -14.73
C GLU A 8 6.61 25.53 -15.20
N GLU A 9 6.21 25.10 -16.39
CA GLU A 9 4.88 25.36 -16.94
C GLU A 9 3.79 24.62 -16.16
N THR A 10 3.96 23.32 -15.93
CA THR A 10 2.99 22.50 -15.19
C THR A 10 2.92 22.89 -13.72
N ALA A 11 4.04 23.36 -13.14
CA ALA A 11 4.05 23.95 -11.80
C ALA A 11 3.21 25.23 -11.73
N LYS A 12 3.38 26.16 -12.68
CA LYS A 12 2.56 27.39 -12.76
C LYS A 12 1.08 27.07 -13.01
N GLN A 13 0.77 26.05 -13.80
CA GLN A 13 -0.62 25.60 -14.00
C GLN A 13 -1.23 25.09 -12.69
N ALA A 14 -0.49 24.28 -11.91
CA ALA A 14 -0.93 23.80 -10.62
C ALA A 14 -1.13 24.93 -9.61
N GLU A 15 -0.24 25.93 -9.59
CA GLU A 15 -0.36 27.13 -8.74
C GLU A 15 -1.61 27.94 -9.08
N ARG A 16 -1.89 28.16 -10.37
CA ARG A 16 -3.13 28.83 -10.82
C ARG A 16 -4.37 28.07 -10.38
N LEU A 17 -4.38 26.75 -10.53
CA LEU A 17 -5.48 25.92 -10.08
C LEU A 17 -5.68 26.07 -8.57
N PHE A 18 -4.61 25.93 -7.79
CA PHE A 18 -4.64 26.09 -6.33
C PHE A 18 -5.21 27.45 -5.91
N ASN A 19 -4.74 28.55 -6.52
CA ASN A 19 -5.23 29.90 -6.22
C ASN A 19 -6.69 30.13 -6.63
N SER A 20 -7.24 29.31 -7.54
CA SER A 20 -8.64 29.37 -7.96
C SER A 20 -9.58 28.46 -7.16
N MET A 21 -9.03 27.54 -6.35
CA MET A 21 -9.84 26.62 -5.55
C MET A 21 -10.62 27.39 -4.49
N GLN A 22 -11.92 27.13 -4.42
CA GLN A 22 -12.78 27.59 -3.34
C GLN A 22 -13.46 26.39 -2.72
N ALA A 23 -13.62 26.41 -1.40
CA ALA A 23 -14.47 25.45 -0.73
C ALA A 23 -15.91 25.67 -1.21
N ASP A 24 -16.55 24.61 -1.70
CA ASP A 24 -17.99 24.62 -1.95
C ASP A 24 -18.79 24.47 -0.64
N PHE A 25 -18.10 24.24 0.49
CA PHE A 25 -18.65 23.99 1.82
C PHE A 25 -19.70 22.87 1.84
N GLY A 26 -19.59 21.92 0.90
CA GLY A 26 -20.44 20.74 0.83
C GLY A 26 -19.96 19.62 1.76
N GLY A 27 -20.24 18.38 1.35
CA GLY A 27 -19.75 17.17 2.03
C GLY A 27 -18.29 16.83 1.68
N THR A 28 -17.78 15.75 2.26
CA THR A 28 -16.47 15.20 1.91
C THR A 28 -16.63 13.99 1.00
N GLU A 29 -16.20 14.11 -0.26
CA GLU A 29 -16.29 13.02 -1.25
C GLU A 29 -14.89 12.51 -1.64
N LEU A 30 -14.48 11.37 -1.07
CA LEU A 30 -13.18 10.75 -1.36
C LEU A 30 -13.27 9.60 -2.37
N LEU A 31 -14.45 9.01 -2.56
CA LEU A 31 -14.58 7.77 -3.33
C LEU A 31 -14.27 8.00 -4.81
N ALA A 32 -14.91 8.99 -5.45
CA ALA A 32 -14.72 9.31 -6.86
C ALA A 32 -13.24 9.61 -7.24
N PRO A 33 -12.51 10.50 -6.56
CA PRO A 33 -11.10 10.74 -6.89
C PRO A 33 -10.21 9.52 -6.65
N LEU A 34 -10.47 8.71 -5.62
CA LEU A 34 -9.71 7.49 -5.37
C LEU A 34 -9.99 6.39 -6.41
N GLN A 35 -11.24 6.26 -6.87
CA GLN A 35 -11.60 5.35 -7.97
C GLN A 35 -10.90 5.76 -9.27
N TYR A 36 -10.86 7.07 -9.55
CA TYR A 36 -10.09 7.59 -10.67
C TYR A 36 -8.61 7.18 -10.59
N LEU A 37 -8.00 7.31 -9.41
CA LEU A 37 -6.60 6.93 -9.20
C LEU A 37 -6.35 5.43 -9.34
N LYS A 38 -7.28 4.59 -8.87
CA LYS A 38 -7.21 3.12 -9.06
C LYS A 38 -7.23 2.75 -10.54
N ASN A 39 -8.12 3.37 -11.31
CA ASN A 39 -8.28 3.11 -12.75
C ASN A 39 -7.15 3.72 -13.60
N ASN A 40 -6.30 4.56 -12.99
CA ASN A 40 -5.14 5.16 -13.64
C ASN A 40 -3.90 4.83 -12.79
N PRO A 41 -3.39 3.59 -12.77
CA PRO A 41 -2.24 3.22 -11.93
C PRO A 41 -0.96 4.00 -12.33
N PRO A 42 0.01 4.15 -11.41
CA PRO A 42 1.29 4.77 -11.76
C PRO A 42 2.08 3.91 -12.75
N ALA A 43 3.11 4.50 -13.37
CA ALA A 43 4.09 3.73 -14.15
C ALA A 43 4.69 2.61 -13.28
N ASN A 44 4.90 1.44 -13.87
CA ASN A 44 5.36 0.25 -13.17
C ASN A 44 6.63 0.50 -12.34
N ASP A 45 7.53 1.36 -12.78
CA ASP A 45 8.79 1.63 -12.09
C ASP A 45 8.69 2.67 -10.96
N ARG A 46 7.47 3.07 -10.56
CA ARG A 46 7.22 4.13 -9.57
C ARG A 46 6.17 3.72 -8.54
N SER A 47 6.36 4.17 -7.30
CA SER A 47 5.32 4.16 -6.27
C SER A 47 4.64 5.53 -6.24
N ARG A 48 3.32 5.57 -6.41
CA ARG A 48 2.53 6.80 -6.29
C ARG A 48 2.43 7.21 -4.83
N GLN A 49 2.76 8.47 -4.53
CA GLN A 49 2.53 9.08 -3.21
C GLN A 49 1.28 9.95 -3.30
N ILE A 50 0.31 9.72 -2.40
CA ILE A 50 -0.91 10.55 -2.28
C ILE A 50 -0.90 11.21 -0.92
N PHE A 51 -1.19 12.52 -0.89
CA PHE A 51 -1.42 13.25 0.35
C PHE A 51 -2.90 13.61 0.44
N ILE A 52 -3.55 13.23 1.54
CA ILE A 52 -4.97 13.54 1.80
C ILE A 52 -5.02 14.42 3.04
N LEU A 53 -5.63 15.59 2.91
CA LEU A 53 -5.88 16.52 4.00
C LEU A 53 -7.38 16.56 4.25
N THR A 54 -7.80 16.37 5.50
CA THR A 54 -9.22 16.40 5.88
C THR A 54 -9.39 16.84 7.32
N ASP A 55 -10.38 17.66 7.58
CA ASP A 55 -10.87 18.06 8.91
C ASP A 55 -12.19 17.35 9.28
N GLY A 56 -12.75 16.54 8.37
CA GLY A 56 -14.08 15.95 8.48
C GLY A 56 -14.10 14.42 8.40
N GLU A 57 -15.24 13.90 7.95
CA GLU A 57 -15.52 12.48 7.85
C GLU A 57 -16.31 12.14 6.58
N VAL A 58 -16.33 10.85 6.24
CA VAL A 58 -17.12 10.31 5.12
C VAL A 58 -18.03 9.20 5.62
N SER A 59 -19.25 9.14 5.09
CA SER A 59 -20.25 8.14 5.49
C SER A 59 -19.84 6.71 5.11
N ASN A 60 -19.09 6.54 4.02
CA ASN A 60 -18.63 5.27 3.47
C ASN A 60 -17.17 4.92 3.83
N THR A 61 -16.76 5.19 5.08
CA THR A 61 -15.37 5.04 5.53
C THR A 61 -14.74 3.69 5.18
N ASN A 62 -15.45 2.57 5.40
CA ASN A 62 -14.92 1.24 5.11
C ASN A 62 -14.68 1.03 3.61
N GLU A 63 -15.63 1.42 2.76
CA GLU A 63 -15.51 1.30 1.30
C GLU A 63 -14.28 2.07 0.78
N VAL A 64 -14.07 3.29 1.28
CA VAL A 64 -12.92 4.12 0.89
C VAL A 64 -11.60 3.47 1.34
N ILE A 65 -11.54 2.91 2.56
CA ILE A 65 -10.36 2.21 3.07
C ILE A 65 -10.04 0.96 2.24
N GLU A 66 -11.06 0.16 1.91
CA GLU A 66 -10.90 -1.03 1.07
C GLU A 66 -10.41 -0.68 -0.34
N LEU A 67 -10.96 0.38 -0.93
CA LEU A 67 -10.50 0.90 -2.19
C LEU A 67 -9.02 1.31 -2.14
N CYS A 68 -8.60 2.01 -1.08
CA CYS A 68 -7.19 2.35 -0.86
C CYS A 68 -6.32 1.10 -0.71
N HIS A 69 -6.77 0.10 0.02
CA HIS A 69 -6.03 -1.14 0.22
C HIS A 69 -5.78 -1.87 -1.10
N SER A 70 -6.75 -1.88 -2.02
CA SER A 70 -6.59 -2.45 -3.37
C SER A 70 -5.47 -1.81 -4.19
N MET A 71 -5.07 -0.58 -3.87
CA MET A 71 -3.96 0.14 -4.53
C MET A 71 -2.62 0.00 -3.79
N SER A 72 -2.57 -0.69 -2.64
CA SER A 72 -1.40 -0.72 -1.74
C SER A 72 -0.12 -1.28 -2.36
N SER A 73 -0.24 -2.07 -3.43
CA SER A 73 0.89 -2.62 -4.19
C SER A 73 1.65 -1.59 -5.02
N THR A 74 1.05 -0.42 -5.29
CA THR A 74 1.64 0.62 -6.15
C THR A 74 1.57 2.02 -5.55
N THR A 75 0.74 2.22 -4.53
CA THR A 75 0.39 3.53 -4.00
C THR A 75 0.56 3.57 -2.49
N ARG A 76 1.10 4.67 -1.96
CA ARG A 76 1.23 4.97 -0.53
C ARG A 76 0.48 6.26 -0.22
N ILE A 77 -0.36 6.23 0.82
CA ILE A 77 -1.23 7.35 1.19
C ILE A 77 -0.77 7.94 2.52
N PHE A 78 -0.52 9.24 2.53
CA PHE A 78 -0.21 10.03 3.71
C PHE A 78 -1.40 10.90 4.06
N THR A 79 -1.88 10.81 5.29
CA THR A 79 -3.06 11.54 5.71
C THR A 79 -2.75 12.60 6.76
N PHE A 80 -3.45 13.72 6.67
CA PHE A 80 -3.43 14.82 7.64
C PHE A 80 -4.85 15.01 8.14
N GLY A 81 -5.09 14.68 9.41
CA GLY A 81 -6.31 15.05 10.11
C GLY A 81 -6.14 16.45 10.69
N LEU A 82 -6.92 17.42 10.22
CA LEU A 82 -6.79 18.83 10.60
C LEU A 82 -7.82 19.20 11.68
N GLY A 83 -7.43 20.09 12.59
CA GLY A 83 -8.36 20.74 13.51
C GLY A 83 -8.74 19.90 14.73
N HIS A 84 -9.89 20.21 15.31
CA HIS A 84 -10.28 19.73 16.63
C HIS A 84 -10.74 18.27 16.62
N SER A 85 -11.48 17.85 15.58
CA SER A 85 -12.19 16.57 15.55
C SER A 85 -12.19 15.86 14.19
N PRO A 86 -11.05 15.72 13.49
CA PRO A 86 -11.00 14.93 12.25
C PRO A 86 -11.31 13.46 12.53
N SER A 87 -11.94 12.77 11.58
CA SER A 87 -12.27 11.36 11.74
C SER A 87 -11.02 10.49 11.88
N ARG A 88 -10.81 9.95 13.09
CA ARG A 88 -9.64 9.12 13.40
C ARG A 88 -9.66 7.79 12.66
N SER A 89 -10.84 7.20 12.46
CA SER A 89 -11.00 5.94 11.72
C SER A 89 -10.60 6.14 10.26
N LEU A 90 -11.09 7.20 9.62
CA LEU A 90 -10.75 7.55 8.25
C LEU A 90 -9.26 7.86 8.11
N VAL A 91 -8.75 8.85 8.84
CA VAL A 91 -7.37 9.32 8.73
C VAL A 91 -6.37 8.18 8.95
N LYS A 92 -6.56 7.36 9.99
CA LYS A 92 -5.66 6.21 10.27
C LYS A 92 -5.88 5.09 9.26
N GLY A 93 -7.13 4.83 8.88
CA GLY A 93 -7.50 3.74 7.97
C GLY A 93 -6.86 3.89 6.61
N LEU A 94 -7.00 5.06 5.97
CA LEU A 94 -6.45 5.34 4.64
C LEU A 94 -4.92 5.19 4.60
N ALA A 95 -4.23 5.73 5.62
CA ALA A 95 -2.79 5.61 5.71
C ALA A 95 -2.36 4.15 5.91
N ARG A 96 -2.98 3.43 6.85
CA ARG A 96 -2.61 2.03 7.16
C ARG A 96 -2.90 1.08 6.00
N ALA A 97 -3.99 1.30 5.28
CA ALA A 97 -4.38 0.48 4.13
C ALA A 97 -3.28 0.37 3.07
N THR A 98 -2.42 1.40 2.96
CA THR A 98 -1.37 1.50 1.94
C THR A 98 0.05 1.54 2.52
N ASN A 99 0.21 1.08 3.76
CA ASN A 99 1.45 1.18 4.52
C ASN A 99 2.01 2.62 4.60
N GLY A 100 1.15 3.64 4.47
CA GLY A 100 1.48 5.05 4.59
C GLY A 100 1.66 5.53 6.02
N HIS A 101 1.56 6.84 6.23
CA HIS A 101 1.68 7.44 7.55
C HIS A 101 0.63 8.54 7.75
N PHE A 102 0.00 8.57 8.92
CA PHE A 102 -0.99 9.56 9.27
C PHE A 102 -0.42 10.55 10.28
N VAL A 103 -0.94 11.77 10.28
CA VAL A 103 -0.66 12.76 11.31
C VAL A 103 -1.90 13.57 11.62
N PHE A 104 -2.05 13.98 12.87
CA PHE A 104 -3.09 14.91 13.30
C PHE A 104 -2.43 16.25 13.58
N ILE A 105 -2.97 17.32 12.99
CA ILE A 105 -2.49 18.69 13.17
C ILE A 105 -3.54 19.44 13.99
N PRO A 106 -3.25 19.72 15.28
CA PRO A 106 -4.13 20.52 16.11
C PRO A 106 -4.36 21.93 15.54
N PRO A 107 -5.47 22.60 15.89
CA PRO A 107 -5.71 23.99 15.54
C PRO A 107 -4.59 24.91 16.06
N GLY A 108 -4.20 25.90 15.26
CA GLY A 108 -3.19 26.90 15.62
C GLY A 108 -1.73 26.43 15.49
N GLU A 109 -1.50 25.15 15.19
CA GLU A 109 -0.17 24.61 14.97
C GLU A 109 0.40 24.97 13.60
N LYS A 110 1.73 25.06 13.52
CA LYS A 110 2.43 25.32 12.25
C LYS A 110 2.44 24.06 11.38
N VAL A 111 1.60 24.07 10.34
CA VAL A 111 1.42 22.98 9.38
C VAL A 111 2.75 22.54 8.72
N ASP A 112 3.66 23.47 8.48
CA ASP A 112 4.94 23.26 7.77
C ASP A 112 5.78 22.11 8.34
N THR A 113 5.83 21.99 9.67
CA THR A 113 6.63 20.95 10.33
C THR A 113 6.09 19.55 10.02
N TYR A 114 4.76 19.42 10.03
CA TYR A 114 4.06 18.17 9.76
C TYR A 114 4.14 17.79 8.28
N VAL A 115 3.93 18.77 7.40
CA VAL A 115 4.05 18.59 5.95
C VAL A 115 5.48 18.19 5.58
N GLY A 116 6.49 18.90 6.09
CA GLY A 116 7.89 18.57 5.87
C GLY A 116 8.26 17.17 6.35
N SER A 117 7.72 16.74 7.50
CA SER A 117 7.94 15.38 8.02
C SER A 117 7.33 14.29 7.12
N GLN A 118 6.08 14.48 6.67
CA GLN A 118 5.41 13.54 5.77
C GLN A 118 6.05 13.51 4.38
N LEU A 119 6.43 14.67 3.82
CA LEU A 119 7.17 14.77 2.55
C LEU A 119 8.52 14.03 2.64
N ARG A 120 9.29 14.23 3.72
CA ARG A 120 10.54 13.47 3.93
C ARG A 120 10.32 11.97 3.94
N ARG A 121 9.18 11.47 4.45
CA ARG A 121 8.83 10.04 4.42
C ARG A 121 8.46 9.58 3.01
N ALA A 122 7.64 10.35 2.31
CA ALA A 122 7.16 10.04 0.97
C ALA A 122 8.27 10.05 -0.11
N LEU A 123 9.26 10.94 0.06
CA LEU A 123 10.38 11.08 -0.87
C LEU A 123 11.54 10.10 -0.57
N LYS A 124 11.41 9.25 0.45
CA LYS A 124 12.41 8.20 0.66
C LYS A 124 12.42 7.25 -0.55
N PRO A 125 13.59 6.83 -1.04
CA PRO A 125 13.68 5.81 -2.06
C PRO A 125 12.94 4.54 -1.63
N SER A 126 12.23 3.92 -2.57
CA SER A 126 11.58 2.64 -2.39
C SER A 126 11.96 1.65 -3.46
N ILE A 127 11.93 0.38 -3.07
CA ILE A 127 11.97 -0.74 -3.99
C ILE A 127 10.54 -1.02 -4.43
N VAL A 128 10.29 -0.91 -5.73
CA VAL A 128 8.99 -1.17 -6.36
C VAL A 128 9.07 -2.39 -7.27
N ASN A 129 7.93 -3.05 -7.48
CA ASN A 129 7.84 -4.30 -8.25
C ASN A 129 8.85 -5.34 -7.79
N ALA A 130 8.95 -5.50 -6.47
CA ALA A 130 9.68 -6.61 -5.89
C ALA A 130 8.90 -7.90 -6.09
N ARG A 131 9.61 -9.00 -6.34
CA ARG A 131 9.05 -10.35 -6.43
C ARG A 131 9.97 -11.33 -5.71
N LEU A 132 9.39 -12.38 -5.14
CA LEU A 132 10.12 -13.55 -4.70
C LEU A 132 9.97 -14.65 -5.74
N GLU A 133 11.09 -15.16 -6.22
CA GLU A 133 11.14 -16.37 -7.03
C GLU A 133 11.60 -17.53 -6.14
N TRP A 134 10.77 -18.56 -6.05
CA TRP A 134 11.03 -19.74 -5.24
C TRP A 134 11.51 -20.87 -6.13
N HIS A 135 12.66 -21.47 -5.81
CA HIS A 135 13.25 -22.58 -6.54
C HIS A 135 13.44 -23.80 -5.62
N GLY A 136 13.39 -25.01 -6.20
CA GLY A 136 13.50 -26.26 -5.44
C GLY A 136 12.16 -26.78 -4.88
N LEU A 137 11.04 -26.18 -5.29
CA LEU A 137 9.69 -26.59 -4.90
C LEU A 137 8.94 -27.18 -6.11
N SER A 138 8.32 -28.34 -5.92
CA SER A 138 7.63 -29.10 -6.99
C SER A 138 6.12 -28.81 -7.08
N SER A 139 5.54 -28.20 -6.05
CA SER A 139 4.10 -27.93 -5.95
C SER A 139 3.76 -26.48 -6.27
N SER A 140 2.48 -26.23 -6.55
CA SER A 140 1.97 -24.87 -6.62
C SER A 140 2.12 -24.17 -5.26
N ILE A 141 2.37 -22.87 -5.31
CA ILE A 141 2.61 -22.01 -4.15
C ILE A 141 1.53 -20.94 -4.18
N ALA A 142 0.61 -20.97 -3.22
CA ALA A 142 -0.22 -19.80 -2.95
C ALA A 142 0.61 -18.84 -2.10
N GLN A 143 0.84 -17.61 -2.56
CA GLN A 143 1.60 -16.60 -1.82
C GLN A 143 0.65 -15.50 -1.34
N SER A 144 0.92 -14.95 -0.15
CA SER A 144 0.32 -13.68 0.26
C SER A 144 1.37 -12.78 0.94
N PRO A 145 1.56 -11.53 0.50
CA PRO A 145 0.86 -10.90 -0.62
C PRO A 145 1.29 -11.44 -2.01
N ASP A 146 0.39 -11.40 -3.00
CA ASP A 146 0.71 -11.77 -4.39
C ASP A 146 1.68 -10.78 -5.03
N MET A 147 1.47 -9.49 -4.74
CA MET A 147 2.35 -8.41 -5.15
C MET A 147 2.98 -7.80 -3.91
N ILE A 148 4.31 -7.82 -3.85
CA ILE A 148 5.04 -7.21 -2.73
C ILE A 148 4.83 -5.68 -2.80
N PRO A 149 4.31 -5.05 -1.74
CA PRO A 149 4.10 -3.61 -1.74
C PRO A 149 5.44 -2.86 -1.82
N PRO A 150 5.44 -1.55 -2.18
CA PRO A 150 6.65 -0.76 -2.24
C PRO A 150 7.39 -0.79 -0.89
N LEU A 151 8.66 -1.20 -0.91
CA LEU A 151 9.48 -1.36 0.29
C LEU A 151 10.36 -0.14 0.49
N TYR A 152 10.26 0.49 1.66
CA TYR A 152 11.10 1.61 2.06
C TYR A 152 12.12 1.15 3.10
N ALA A 153 13.15 1.98 3.32
CA ALA A 153 14.13 1.71 4.36
C ALA A 153 13.46 1.47 5.73
N ASN A 154 13.81 0.35 6.37
CA ASN A 154 13.26 -0.15 7.64
C ASN A 154 11.81 -0.68 7.59
N ASP A 155 11.23 -0.85 6.41
CA ASP A 155 9.97 -1.60 6.29
C ASP A 155 10.23 -3.10 6.55
N ARG A 156 9.23 -3.75 7.16
CA ARG A 156 9.19 -5.20 7.32
C ARG A 156 7.98 -5.74 6.56
N VAL A 157 8.22 -6.66 5.62
CA VAL A 157 7.17 -7.39 4.92
C VAL A 157 7.18 -8.85 5.35
N LEU A 158 5.98 -9.37 5.61
CA LEU A 158 5.76 -10.75 5.96
C LEU A 158 5.06 -11.43 4.78
N ILE A 159 5.64 -12.54 4.34
CA ILE A 159 5.16 -13.30 3.19
C ILE A 159 4.81 -14.69 3.69
N TYR A 160 3.57 -15.10 3.43
CA TYR A 160 3.07 -16.43 3.70
C TYR A 160 3.02 -17.21 2.39
N ASN A 161 3.49 -18.45 2.45
CA ASN A 161 3.33 -19.41 1.36
C ASN A 161 2.59 -20.63 1.89
N MET A 162 1.65 -21.13 1.09
CA MET A 162 0.94 -22.36 1.34
C MET A 162 1.16 -23.26 0.14
N PHE A 163 1.44 -24.52 0.45
CA PHE A 163 1.90 -25.51 -0.49
C PHE A 163 0.92 -26.69 -0.49
N ASP A 164 0.74 -27.33 -1.64
CA ASP A 164 -0.21 -28.43 -1.79
C ASP A 164 0.32 -29.78 -1.28
N SER A 165 1.63 -29.92 -1.12
CA SER A 165 2.28 -31.18 -0.71
C SER A 165 3.10 -30.97 0.56
N ASP A 166 3.00 -31.90 1.52
CA ASP A 166 3.78 -31.86 2.77
C ASP A 166 5.19 -32.48 2.65
N GLU A 167 5.66 -32.79 1.43
CA GLU A 167 7.00 -33.38 1.22
C GLU A 167 8.11 -32.30 1.20
N PHE A 168 8.40 -31.74 2.37
CA PHE A 168 9.46 -30.74 2.53
C PHE A 168 10.77 -31.28 3.07
N ASP A 169 10.80 -32.55 3.51
CA ASP A 169 11.90 -33.05 4.32
C ASP A 169 13.25 -32.96 3.57
N GLN A 170 14.17 -32.23 4.19
CA GLN A 170 15.54 -31.95 3.72
C GLN A 170 15.65 -31.33 2.32
N ARG A 171 14.57 -30.75 1.78
CA ARG A 171 14.64 -30.06 0.50
C ARG A 171 15.34 -28.72 0.67
N THR A 172 16.30 -28.48 -0.22
CA THR A 172 16.98 -27.19 -0.32
C THR A 172 16.13 -26.26 -1.16
N VAL A 173 15.67 -25.16 -0.55
CA VAL A 173 14.90 -24.12 -1.22
C VAL A 173 15.77 -22.89 -1.38
N GLN A 174 15.77 -22.34 -2.59
CA GLN A 174 16.41 -21.07 -2.89
C GLN A 174 15.34 -20.03 -3.18
N VAL A 175 15.44 -18.89 -2.48
CA VAL A 175 14.53 -17.76 -2.65
C VAL A 175 15.31 -16.59 -3.20
N ASN A 176 14.91 -16.15 -4.38
CA ASN A 176 15.51 -15.02 -5.08
C ASN A 176 14.62 -13.78 -4.88
N PHE A 177 15.16 -12.77 -4.20
CA PHE A 177 14.53 -11.45 -4.12
C PHE A 177 14.89 -10.65 -5.36
N ARG A 178 13.89 -10.42 -6.21
CA ARG A 178 14.06 -9.71 -7.48
C ARG A 178 13.40 -8.36 -7.45
N VAL A 179 14.08 -7.42 -8.09
CA VAL A 179 13.57 -6.08 -8.31
C VAL A 179 13.66 -5.83 -9.81
N ARG A 180 12.51 -5.58 -10.44
CA ARG A 180 12.40 -5.54 -11.92
C ARG A 180 12.88 -6.86 -12.51
N CYS A 181 13.97 -6.84 -13.29
CA CYS A 181 14.52 -8.03 -13.94
C CYS A 181 15.81 -8.55 -13.28
N LYS A 182 16.26 -7.97 -12.16
CA LYS A 182 17.53 -8.35 -11.53
C LYS A 182 17.31 -9.00 -10.16
N THR A 183 18.04 -10.07 -9.89
CA THR A 183 18.15 -10.65 -8.56
C THR A 183 19.06 -9.76 -7.72
N ILE A 184 18.51 -9.22 -6.63
CA ILE A 184 19.23 -8.33 -5.71
C ILE A 184 19.82 -9.13 -4.55
N SER A 185 19.11 -10.15 -4.10
CA SER A 185 19.57 -11.06 -3.05
C SER A 185 19.04 -12.46 -3.33
N SER A 186 19.80 -13.46 -2.89
CA SER A 186 19.42 -14.86 -2.96
C SER A 186 19.76 -15.51 -1.63
N THR A 187 18.80 -16.24 -1.07
CA THR A 187 18.99 -16.97 0.17
C THR A 187 18.59 -18.42 -0.04
N THR A 188 19.46 -19.33 0.39
CA THR A 188 19.21 -20.76 0.37
C THR A 188 19.06 -21.27 1.79
N PHE A 189 18.03 -22.08 2.02
CA PHE A 189 17.82 -22.74 3.30
C PHE A 189 17.23 -24.14 3.10
N VAL A 190 17.47 -25.01 4.08
CA VAL A 190 16.87 -26.34 4.11
C VAL A 190 15.54 -26.22 4.84
N LEU A 191 14.49 -26.77 4.23
CA LEU A 191 13.20 -26.88 4.91
C LEU A 191 13.29 -27.95 5.99
N HIS A 192 12.85 -27.58 7.19
CA HIS A 192 12.74 -28.48 8.32
C HIS A 192 11.29 -28.51 8.77
N ASP A 193 10.76 -29.72 8.98
CA ASP A 193 9.40 -29.88 9.48
C ASP A 193 9.33 -29.53 10.96
N ILE A 194 8.86 -28.32 11.24
CA ILE A 194 8.63 -27.85 12.61
C ILE A 194 7.24 -28.30 13.04
N HIS A 195 7.21 -29.35 13.87
CA HIS A 195 5.99 -29.79 14.54
C HIS A 195 5.68 -28.85 15.71
N HIS A 196 4.95 -27.76 15.43
CA HIS A 196 4.49 -26.85 16.48
C HIS A 196 3.19 -27.36 17.10
N LYS A 197 3.04 -27.25 18.43
CA LYS A 197 1.76 -27.50 19.11
C LYS A 197 0.77 -26.38 18.73
N GLY A 198 -0.02 -26.60 17.69
CA GLY A 198 -1.12 -25.74 17.25
C GLY A 198 -0.95 -25.19 15.83
N ASP A 199 -2.09 -24.84 15.20
CA ASP A 199 -2.15 -24.43 13.78
C ASP A 199 -1.94 -22.93 13.54
N THR A 200 -1.24 -22.22 14.43
CA THR A 200 -1.20 -20.75 14.40
C THR A 200 -0.65 -20.19 13.09
N ILE A 201 0.49 -20.72 12.60
CA ILE A 201 1.10 -20.26 11.34
C ILE A 201 0.20 -20.57 10.15
N ARG A 202 -0.40 -21.77 10.11
CA ARG A 202 -1.36 -22.16 9.07
C ARG A 202 -2.58 -21.24 9.06
N ARG A 203 -3.14 -20.91 10.23
CA ARG A 203 -4.28 -19.98 10.36
C ARG A 203 -3.92 -18.56 9.94
N LEU A 204 -2.71 -18.09 10.26
CA LEU A 204 -2.23 -16.77 9.83
C LEU A 204 -2.07 -16.71 8.30
N ALA A 205 -1.46 -17.73 7.71
CA ALA A 205 -1.31 -17.85 6.26
C ALA A 205 -2.67 -17.90 5.56
N ALA A 206 -3.58 -18.77 6.02
CA ALA A 206 -4.93 -18.88 5.48
C ALA A 206 -5.70 -17.56 5.61
N LYS A 207 -5.61 -16.87 6.75
CA LYS A 207 -6.24 -15.57 6.94
C LYS A 207 -5.70 -14.53 5.95
N ALA A 208 -4.39 -14.46 5.77
CA ALA A 208 -3.77 -13.52 4.82
C ALA A 208 -4.25 -13.77 3.38
N MET A 209 -4.32 -15.04 2.96
CA MET A 209 -4.81 -15.43 1.63
C MET A 209 -6.30 -15.15 1.45
N ILE A 210 -7.14 -15.48 2.42
CA ILE A 210 -8.59 -15.20 2.38
C ILE A 210 -8.83 -13.70 2.27
N GLN A 211 -8.10 -12.89 3.05
CA GLN A 211 -8.19 -11.44 2.97
C GLN A 211 -7.84 -10.98 1.56
N GLN A 212 -6.69 -11.39 1.01
CA GLN A 212 -6.31 -11.01 -0.35
C GLN A 212 -7.36 -11.38 -1.42
N LEU A 213 -7.90 -12.61 -1.36
CA LEU A 213 -8.93 -13.07 -2.29
C LEU A 213 -10.23 -12.27 -2.19
N GLN A 214 -10.64 -11.88 -0.99
CA GLN A 214 -11.82 -11.02 -0.78
C GLN A 214 -11.65 -9.66 -1.48
N HIS A 215 -10.45 -9.08 -1.42
CA HIS A 215 -10.14 -7.83 -2.13
C HIS A 215 -10.11 -8.01 -3.65
N MET A 216 -9.58 -9.12 -4.15
CA MET A 216 -9.59 -9.42 -5.59
C MET A 216 -11.01 -9.59 -6.13
N ARG A 217 -11.86 -10.34 -5.43
CA ARG A 217 -13.25 -10.60 -5.86
C ARG A 217 -14.10 -9.32 -5.91
N GLN A 218 -13.85 -8.35 -5.03
CA GLN A 218 -14.51 -7.04 -5.10
C GLN A 218 -14.07 -6.22 -6.32
N ASN A 219 -12.87 -6.47 -6.86
CA ASN A 219 -12.40 -5.78 -8.07
C ASN A 219 -13.08 -6.31 -9.34
N ASP A 220 -13.32 -7.62 -9.43
CA ASP A 220 -13.88 -8.27 -10.63
C ASP A 220 -15.39 -8.03 -10.80
N VAL A 221 -16.13 -7.78 -9.71
CA VAL A 221 -17.58 -7.50 -9.77
C VAL A 221 -17.89 -6.04 -10.18
N THR A 222 -16.86 -5.18 -10.27
CA THR A 222 -17.01 -3.75 -10.56
C THR A 222 -16.46 -3.34 -11.94
N MET A 223 -16.08 -4.30 -12.80
CA MET A 223 -15.79 -4.11 -14.23
C MET A 223 -16.97 -4.59 -15.08
#